data_AF-A0A735P1Y2-F1
#
_entry.id   AF-A0A735P1Y2-F1
#
_cell.length_a   1.000
_cell.length_b   1.000
_cell.length_c   1.000
_cell.angle_alpha   90.00
_cell.angle_beta   90.00
_cell.angle_gamma   90.00
#
_symmetry.space_group_name_H-M   'P 1'
#
loop_
_entity.id
_entity.type
_entity.pdbx_description
1 polymer ?
#
loop_
_entity_poly.entity_id
_entity_poly.type
_entity_poly.pdbx_seq_one_letter_code
_entity_poly.pdbx_strand_id
1 'polypeptide(L)'
;MCIGVPVQVISPGQWFAKCRDRHGDLVDIDIRLVVPPLEGAWLLTFGGAARREMDEVEAIEVLAALESLEQAMFTPSDPLAGFADLLSRTPELPEHLKK
;
A
#
# COMPACT_ATOMS: atom_id res chain seq x y z
N MET A 1 5.07 -7.19 -11.30
CA MET A 1 3.73 -6.57 -11.27
C MET A 1 3.93 -5.05 -11.11
N CYS A 2 3.38 -4.22 -12.01
CA CYS A 2 3.60 -2.77 -12.00
C CYS A 2 2.60 -2.05 -11.08
N ILE A 3 2.62 -2.38 -9.79
CA ILE A 3 1.72 -1.82 -8.79
C ILE A 3 2.51 -1.14 -7.67
N GLY A 4 1.95 -0.11 -7.05
CA GLY A 4 2.55 0.49 -5.87
C GLY A 4 2.40 -0.43 -4.66
N VAL A 5 3.44 -0.54 -3.85
CA VAL A 5 3.45 -1.42 -2.66
C VAL A 5 3.74 -0.59 -1.41
N PRO A 6 2.91 -0.71 -0.35
CA PRO A 6 3.19 -0.07 0.94
C PRO A 6 4.44 -0.64 1.61
N VAL A 7 5.19 0.22 2.27
CA VAL A 7 6.30 -0.13 3.16
C VAL A 7 6.24 0.71 4.42
N GLN A 8 6.77 0.21 5.54
CA GLN A 8 6.86 0.96 6.79
C GLN A 8 8.29 1.44 7.04
N VAL A 9 8.48 2.72 7.34
CA VAL A 9 9.79 3.28 7.66
C VAL A 9 10.29 2.76 9.02
N ILE A 10 11.46 2.14 9.03
CA ILE A 10 12.12 1.63 10.25
C ILE A 10 13.25 2.55 10.69
N SER A 11 13.94 3.16 9.73
CA SER A 11 14.96 4.17 10.02
C SER A 11 14.92 5.25 8.95
N PRO A 12 14.58 6.50 9.30
CA PRO A 12 14.57 7.60 8.35
C PRO A 12 16.01 7.98 7.95
N GLY A 13 16.16 8.62 6.79
CA GLY A 13 17.44 9.12 6.31
C GLY A 13 17.29 10.39 5.49
N GLN A 14 18.39 10.84 4.89
CA GLN A 14 18.40 12.09 4.11
C GLN A 14 17.86 11.91 2.69
N TRP A 15 18.24 10.81 2.02
CA TRP A 15 17.88 10.52 0.63
C TRP A 15 17.20 9.18 0.47
N PHE A 16 17.57 8.23 1.32
CA PHE A 16 16.97 6.91 1.41
C PHE A 16 16.52 6.68 2.84
N ALA A 17 15.40 5.98 3.00
CA ALA A 17 14.96 5.42 4.28
C ALA A 17 15.09 3.89 4.24
N LYS A 18 15.44 3.29 5.38
CA LYS A 18 15.32 1.84 5.57
C LYS A 18 13.88 1.54 5.93
N CYS A 19 13.22 0.74 5.11
CA CYS A 19 11.82 0.37 5.28
C CYS A 19 11.67 -1.15 5.39
N ARG A 20 10.62 -1.59 6.07
CA ARG A 20 10.15 -2.98 6.06
C ARG A 20 9.11 -3.12 4.96
N ASP A 21 9.32 -4.06 4.05
CA ASP A 21 8.33 -4.40 3.03
C ASP A 21 7.25 -5.37 3.56
N ARG A 22 6.30 -5.73 2.69
CA ARG A 22 5.20 -6.63 3.04
C ARG A 22 5.62 -8.06 3.40
N HIS A 23 6.83 -8.49 3.00
CA HIS A 23 7.38 -9.80 3.32
C HIS A 23 8.26 -9.77 4.59
N GLY A 24 8.46 -8.58 5.17
CA GLY A 24 9.27 -8.37 6.36
C GLY A 24 10.74 -8.03 6.06
N ASP A 25 11.11 -7.94 4.79
CA ASP A 25 12.48 -7.65 4.37
C ASP A 25 12.81 -6.17 4.53
N LEU A 26 14.08 -5.88 4.84
CA LEU A 26 14.57 -4.51 4.92
C LEU A 26 15.05 -4.02 3.55
N VAL A 27 14.39 -2.99 3.04
CA VAL A 27 14.66 -2.39 1.72
C VAL A 27 15.04 -0.92 1.87
N ASP A 28 15.94 -0.45 0.99
CA ASP A 28 16.24 0.99 0.86
C ASP A 28 15.25 1.62 -0.11
N ILE A 29 14.58 2.69 0.34
CA ILE A 29 13.58 3.42 -0.45
C ILE A 29 14.06 4.83 -0.67
N ASP A 30 14.11 5.25 -1.93
CA ASP A 30 14.40 6.65 -2.31
C ASP A 30 13.22 7.54 -1.88
N ILE A 31 13.50 8.49 -0.99
CA ILE A 31 12.50 9.39 -0.40
C ILE A 31 12.57 10.82 -0.96
N ARG A 32 13.38 11.06 -2.01
CA ARG A 32 13.61 12.41 -2.57
C ARG A 32 12.38 13.06 -3.19
N LEU A 33 11.34 12.27 -3.48
CA LEU A 33 10.10 12.73 -4.11
C LEU A 33 8.98 13.03 -3.10
N VAL A 34 9.24 12.84 -1.81
CA VAL A 34 8.27 13.05 -0.73
C VAL A 34 8.86 13.95 0.36
N VAL A 35 8.01 14.39 1.28
CA VAL A 35 8.49 15.01 2.53
C VAL A 35 9.29 13.96 3.31
N PRO A 36 10.43 14.30 3.92
CA PRO A 36 11.22 13.35 4.70
C PRO A 36 10.35 12.65 5.76
N PRO A 37 10.18 11.32 5.68
CA PRO A 37 9.27 10.61 6.55
C PRO A 37 9.90 10.38 7.94
N LEU A 38 9.03 10.21 8.93
CA LEU A 38 9.44 9.81 10.28
C LEU A 38 9.50 8.29 10.41
N GLU A 39 10.15 7.80 11.47
CA GLU A 39 10.06 6.40 11.87
C GLU A 39 8.59 6.00 12.11
N GLY A 40 8.19 4.83 11.61
CA GLY A 40 6.82 4.33 11.68
C GLY A 40 5.89 4.81 10.56
N ALA A 41 6.28 5.82 9.78
CA ALA A 41 5.46 6.30 8.66
C ALA A 41 5.29 5.22 7.58
N TRP A 42 4.14 5.23 6.92
CA TRP A 42 3.82 4.35 5.81
C TRP A 42 4.00 5.06 4.48
N LEU A 43 4.66 4.42 3.52
CA LEU A 43 4.94 4.99 2.21
C LEU A 43 4.39 4.10 1.10
N LEU A 44 3.72 4.70 0.11
CA LEU A 44 3.44 4.04 -1.15
C LEU A 44 4.69 4.09 -2.02
N THR A 45 5.22 2.93 -2.42
CA THR A 45 6.45 2.86 -3.22
C THR A 45 6.21 2.29 -4.61
N PHE A 46 6.95 2.77 -5.60
CA PHE A 46 6.94 2.21 -6.95
C PHE A 46 8.32 2.39 -7.60
N GLY A 47 8.94 1.27 -7.99
CA GLY A 47 10.28 1.24 -8.57
C GLY A 47 11.38 1.65 -7.58
N GLY A 48 11.24 1.27 -6.30
CA GLY A 48 12.22 1.58 -5.26
C GLY A 48 12.18 3.03 -4.75
N ALA A 49 11.19 3.83 -5.15
CA ALA A 49 11.03 5.21 -4.72
C ALA A 49 9.64 5.45 -4.10
N ALA A 50 9.61 6.26 -3.03
CA ALA A 50 8.39 6.72 -2.40
C ALA A 50 7.63 7.69 -3.33
N ARG A 51 6.31 7.55 -3.37
CA ARG A 51 5.41 8.40 -4.18
C ARG A 51 4.56 9.31 -3.33
N ARG A 52 4.17 8.84 -2.15
CA ARG A 52 3.47 9.60 -1.13
C ARG A 52 3.55 8.86 0.20
N GLU A 53 3.32 9.61 1.27
CA GLU A 53 2.95 9.03 2.55
C GLU A 53 1.52 8.49 2.50
N MET A 54 1.25 7.44 3.28
CA MET A 54 -0.05 6.79 3.45
C MET A 54 -0.42 6.84 4.92
N ASP A 55 -1.71 6.88 5.22
CA ASP A 55 -2.16 6.54 6.56
C ASP A 55 -2.00 5.03 6.81
N GLU A 56 -1.84 4.64 8.08
CA GLU A 56 -1.62 3.24 8.46
C GLU A 56 -2.79 2.33 8.07
N VAL A 57 -4.02 2.84 8.15
CA VAL A 57 -5.23 2.07 7.83
C VAL A 57 -5.24 1.74 6.33
N GLU A 58 -5.05 2.74 5.48
CA GLU A 58 -4.94 2.60 4.03
C GLU A 58 -3.79 1.65 3.66
N ALA A 59 -2.63 1.76 4.31
CA ALA A 59 -1.52 0.86 4.07
C ALA A 59 -1.89 -0.61 4.36
N ILE A 60 -2.56 -0.87 5.49
CA ILE A 60 -3.02 -2.21 5.87
C ILE A 60 -4.08 -2.73 4.89
N GLU A 61 -5.04 -1.91 4.48
CA GLU A 61 -6.06 -2.29 3.49
C GLU A 61 -5.43 -2.65 2.14
N VAL A 62 -4.49 -1.85 1.65
CA VAL A 62 -3.76 -2.14 0.40
C VAL A 62 -2.93 -3.42 0.52
N LEU A 63 -2.29 -3.66 1.67
CA LEU A 63 -1.55 -4.91 1.91
C LEU A 63 -2.48 -6.13 1.89
N ALA A 64 -3.65 -6.04 2.53
CA ALA A 64 -4.65 -7.11 2.52
C ALA A 64 -5.20 -7.39 1.11
N ALA A 65 -5.45 -6.33 0.33
CA ALA A 65 -5.87 -6.45 -1.07
C ALA A 65 -4.81 -7.14 -1.94
N LEU A 66 -3.53 -6.76 -1.78
CA LEU A 66 -2.42 -7.37 -2.52
C LEU A 66 -2.22 -8.84 -2.16
N GLU A 67 -2.36 -9.20 -0.88
CA GLU A 67 -2.29 -10.58 -0.40
C GLU A 67 -3.44 -11.42 -0.97
N SER A 68 -4.68 -10.90 -0.94
CA SER A 68 -5.84 -11.60 -1.49
C SER A 68 -5.73 -11.82 -3.01
N LEU A 69 -5.21 -10.84 -3.75
CA LEU A 69 -4.91 -10.98 -5.17
C LEU A 69 -3.86 -12.08 -5.42
N GLU A 70 -2.79 -12.11 -4.63
CA GLU A 70 -1.73 -13.12 -4.74
C GLU A 70 -2.28 -14.52 -4.48
N GLN A 71 -3.08 -14.70 -3.43
CA GLN A 71 -3.73 -15.97 -3.10
C GLN A 71 -4.65 -16.47 -4.23
N ALA A 72 -5.44 -15.57 -4.83
CA ALA A 72 -6.35 -15.89 -5.93
C ALA A 72 -5.63 -16.31 -7.22
N MET A 73 -4.37 -15.88 -7.40
CA MET A 73 -3.55 -16.31 -8.53
C MET A 73 -3.04 -17.75 -8.38
N PHE A 74 -2.80 -18.20 -7.15
CA PHE A 74 -2.18 -19.51 -6.88
C PHE A 74 -3.17 -20.61 -6.49
N THR A 75 -4.33 -20.23 -5.95
CA THR A 75 -5.35 -21.18 -5.46
C THR A 75 -6.76 -20.68 -5.77
N PRO A 76 -7.76 -21.57 -5.94
CA PRO A 76 -9.15 -21.16 -5.94
C PRO A 76 -9.51 -20.56 -4.57
N SER A 77 -9.51 -19.24 -4.49
CA SER A 77 -9.86 -18.48 -3.28
C SER A 77 -10.88 -17.39 -3.65
N ASP A 78 -11.55 -16.83 -2.63
CA ASP A 78 -12.40 -15.66 -2.80
C ASP A 78 -11.51 -14.39 -2.82
N PRO A 79 -11.36 -13.72 -3.98
CA PRO A 79 -10.54 -12.52 -4.09
C PRO A 79 -11.11 -11.32 -3.32
N LEU A 80 -12.37 -11.39 -2.86
CA LEU A 80 -13.00 -10.32 -2.09
C LEU A 80 -12.61 -10.33 -0.60
N ALA A 81 -11.94 -11.39 -0.13
CA ALA A 81 -11.51 -11.50 1.27
C ALA A 81 -10.59 -10.35 1.71
N GLY A 82 -9.78 -9.80 0.80
CA GLY A 82 -8.88 -8.67 1.07
C GLY A 82 -9.53 -7.27 0.97
N PHE A 83 -10.83 -7.17 0.66
CA PHE A 83 -11.52 -5.91 0.36
C PHE A 83 -12.71 -5.67 1.30
N ALA A 84 -12.49 -5.81 2.61
CA ALA A 84 -13.54 -5.67 3.62
C ALA A 84 -14.21 -4.27 3.61
N ASP A 85 -13.45 -3.23 3.29
CA ASP A 85 -13.94 -1.86 3.12
C ASP A 85 -14.94 -1.73 1.97
N LEU A 86 -14.75 -2.48 0.88
CA LEU A 86 -15.65 -2.49 -0.28
C LEU A 86 -16.89 -3.34 -0.03
N LEU A 87 -16.77 -4.43 0.73
CA LEU A 87 -17.90 -5.31 1.07
C LEU A 87 -18.87 -4.67 2.07
N SER A 88 -18.37 -3.75 2.90
CA SER A 88 -19.16 -3.08 3.94
C SER A 88 -19.94 -1.87 3.45
N ARG A 89 -19.84 -1.50 2.17
CA ARG A 89 -20.54 -0.35 1.58
C ARG A 89 -21.12 -0.66 0.21
N THR A 90 -22.29 -0.11 -0.07
CA THR A 90 -22.85 -0.13 -1.44
C THR A 90 -22.14 0.92 -2.29
N PRO A 91 -21.61 0.59 -3.48
CA PRO A 91 -21.08 1.58 -4.40
C PRO A 91 -22.17 2.58 -4.81
N GLU A 92 -21.94 3.87 -4.59
CA GLU A 92 -22.82 4.91 -5.11
C GLU A 92 -22.29 5.47 -6.43
N LEU A 93 -23.22 5.77 -7.35
CA LEU A 93 -22.90 6.51 -8.56
C LEU A 93 -22.51 7.94 -8.19
N PRO A 94 -21.49 8.53 -8.85
CA PRO A 94 -21.24 9.98 -8.81
C PRO A 94 -22.48 10.79 -9.19
N GLU A 95 -22.62 12.01 -8.68
CA GLU A 95 -23.79 12.88 -8.94
C GLU A 95 -24.09 13.07 -10.44
N HIS A 96 -23.06 13.22 -11.27
CA HIS A 96 -23.23 13.36 -12.72
C HIS A 96 -23.66 12.07 -13.45
N LEU A 97 -23.77 10.94 -12.72
CA LEU A 97 -24.26 9.65 -13.19
C LEU A 97 -25.57 9.23 -12.51
N LYS A 98 -26.10 10.00 -11.54
CA LYS A 98 -27.44 9.83 -10.96
C LYS A 98 -28.44 10.54 -11.90
N LYS A 99 -29.43 9.81 -12.42
CA LYS A 99 -30.52 10.37 -13.26
C LYS A 99 -31.64 10.94 -12.42
#